data_AF-A0A5N3ZZG5-F1
#
_entry.id   AF-A0A5N3ZZG5-F1
#
_cell.length_a   1.000
_cell.length_b   1.000
_cell.length_c   1.000
_cell.angle_alpha   90.00
_cell.angle_beta   90.00
_cell.angle_gamma   90.00
#
_symmetry.space_group_name_H-M   'P 1'
#
loop_
_entity.id
_entity.type
_entity.pdbx_description
1 polymer ?
#
loop_
_entity_poly.entity_id
_entity_poly.type
_entity_poly.pdbx_seq_one_letter_code
_entity_poly.pdbx_strand_id
1 'polypeptide(L)'
;MFSVAIIVPYRNRTAQLQMFVNYMHYFLQEQKVHYRLFIVEQSDRLPFNRAKMMNVGALVAMKMNYSCLILHDVDLLPLNLQNIYACSNKPRHMSSSIDTFR
;
A
#
# COMPACT_ATOMS: atom_id res chain seq x y z
N MET A 1 -17.50 0.68 -9.91
CA MET A 1 -16.86 1.02 -8.62
C MET A 1 -15.46 0.44 -8.65
N PHE A 2 -14.41 1.25 -8.49
CA PHE A 2 -13.03 0.76 -8.63
C PHE A 2 -12.59 0.10 -7.32
N SER A 3 -12.15 -1.15 -7.41
CA SER A 3 -11.58 -1.90 -6.28
C SER A 3 -10.07 -1.69 -6.28
N VAL A 4 -9.52 -1.22 -5.15
CA VAL A 4 -8.11 -0.85 -5.01
C VAL A 4 -7.35 -1.88 -4.17
N ALA A 5 -6.25 -2.40 -4.70
CA ALA A 5 -5.32 -3.25 -3.96
C ALA A 5 -4.17 -2.39 -3.41
N ILE A 6 -4.08 -2.29 -2.10
CA ILE A 6 -2.94 -1.65 -1.42
C ILE A 6 -1.92 -2.75 -1.10
N ILE A 7 -0.80 -2.77 -1.80
CA ILE A 7 0.21 -3.80 -1.69
C ILE A 7 1.35 -3.28 -0.82
N VAL A 8 1.57 -3.95 0.30
CA VAL A 8 2.50 -3.53 1.35
C VAL A 8 3.55 -4.62 1.54
N PRO A 9 4.79 -4.42 1.04
CA PRO A 9 5.86 -5.36 1.29
C PRO A 9 6.27 -5.26 2.78
N TYR A 10 6.44 -6.41 3.43
CA TYR A 10 6.57 -6.47 4.87
C TYR A 10 7.63 -7.51 5.31
N ARG A 11 8.36 -7.21 6.39
CA ARG A 11 9.14 -8.17 7.16
C ARG A 11 9.52 -7.59 8.53
N ASN A 12 9.22 -8.29 9.62
CA ASN A 12 9.68 -7.99 10.98
C ASN A 12 9.49 -6.53 11.45
N ARG A 13 8.34 -5.91 11.11
CA ARG A 13 8.01 -4.51 11.46
C ARG A 13 6.63 -4.40 12.13
N THR A 14 6.36 -5.26 13.11
CA THR A 14 5.02 -5.46 13.69
C THR A 14 4.40 -4.17 14.23
N ALA A 15 5.18 -3.33 14.92
CA ALA A 15 4.70 -2.05 15.45
C ALA A 15 4.25 -1.10 14.33
N GLN A 16 5.06 -0.97 13.27
CA GLN A 16 4.71 -0.16 12.10
C GLN A 16 3.48 -0.73 11.39
N LEU A 17 3.40 -2.06 11.22
CA LEU A 17 2.25 -2.70 10.59
C LEU A 17 0.96 -2.46 11.35
N GLN A 18 0.98 -2.56 12.68
CA GLN A 18 -0.18 -2.30 13.51
C GLN A 18 -0.66 -0.85 13.38
N MET A 19 0.27 0.10 13.42
CA MET A 19 -0.04 1.53 13.20
C MET A 19 -0.59 1.77 11.80
N PHE A 20 0.06 1.21 10.79
CA PHE A 20 -0.32 1.32 9.38
C PHE A 20 -1.74 0.80 9.12
N VAL A 21 -2.04 -0.42 9.54
CA VAL A 21 -3.35 -1.05 9.31
C VAL A 21 -4.46 -0.22 9.96
N ASN A 22 -4.28 0.18 11.22
CA ASN A 22 -5.25 1.00 11.94
C ASN A 22 -5.49 2.35 11.24
N TYR A 23 -4.42 3.05 10.88
CA TYR A 23 -4.51 4.36 10.24
C TYR A 23 -5.11 4.28 8.82
N MET A 24 -4.61 3.35 8.00
CA MET A 24 -5.01 3.22 6.61
C MET A 24 -6.45 2.75 6.48
N HIS A 25 -6.95 1.92 7.40
CA HIS A 25 -8.35 1.54 7.39
C HIS A 25 -9.27 2.76 7.54
N TYR A 26 -9.00 3.59 8.54
CA TYR A 26 -9.72 4.86 8.75
C TYR A 26 -9.59 5.77 7.53
N PHE A 27 -8.37 6.05 7.08
CA PHE A 27 -8.10 6.95 5.96
C PHE A 27 -8.82 6.55 4.67
N LEU A 28 -8.79 5.26 4.31
CA LEU A 28 -9.42 4.76 3.07
C LEU A 28 -10.95 4.69 3.17
N GLN A 29 -11.49 4.46 4.37
CA GLN A 29 -12.93 4.51 4.64
C GLN A 29 -13.48 5.94 4.52
N GLU A 30 -12.77 6.94 5.03
CA GLU A 30 -13.12 8.36 4.86
C GLU A 30 -13.14 8.77 3.38
N GLN A 31 -12.26 8.18 2.56
CA GLN A 31 -12.25 8.38 1.10
C GLN A 31 -13.36 7.60 0.35
N LYS A 32 -14.15 6.77 1.04
CA LYS A 32 -15.20 5.90 0.48
C LYS A 32 -14.68 4.99 -0.64
N VAL A 33 -13.42 4.57 -0.54
CA VAL A 33 -12.78 3.66 -1.50
C VAL A 33 -13.14 2.22 -1.16
N HIS A 34 -13.45 1.40 -2.16
CA HIS A 34 -13.50 -0.05 -1.98
C HIS A 34 -12.08 -0.60 -2.12
N TYR A 35 -11.51 -1.14 -1.03
CA TYR A 35 -10.10 -1.55 -1.02
C TYR A 35 -9.86 -2.89 -0.34
N ARG A 36 -8.65 -3.41 -0.53
CA ARG A 36 -8.08 -4.49 0.27
C ARG A 36 -6.60 -4.23 0.52
N LEU A 37 -6.16 -4.48 1.75
CA LEU A 37 -4.75 -4.45 2.12
C LEU A 37 -4.15 -5.84 1.85
N PHE A 38 -3.07 -5.88 1.06
CA PHE A 38 -2.27 -7.06 0.78
C PHE A 38 -0.93 -6.90 1.49
N ILE A 39 -0.81 -7.47 2.68
CA ILE A 39 0.45 -7.51 3.42
C ILE A 39 1.28 -8.67 2.86
N VAL A 40 2.37 -8.36 2.16
CA VAL A 40 3.21 -9.34 1.47
C VAL A 40 4.48 -9.56 2.28
N GLU A 41 4.48 -10.63 3.06
CA GLU A 41 5.59 -10.97 3.95
C GLU A 41 6.71 -11.74 3.21
N GLN A 42 7.96 -11.27 3.33
CA GLN A 42 9.12 -12.04 2.92
C GLN A 42 9.59 -12.95 4.07
N SER A 43 9.32 -14.26 3.95
CA SER A 43 9.60 -15.25 5.00
C SER A 43 11.01 -15.83 4.98
N ASP A 44 11.74 -15.67 3.87
CA ASP A 44 13.12 -16.13 3.77
C ASP A 44 14.11 -15.23 4.53
N ARG A 45 15.31 -15.78 4.78
CA ARG A 45 16.40 -15.07 5.47
C ARG A 45 17.28 -14.23 4.52
N LEU A 46 16.91 -14.11 3.24
CA LEU A 46 17.69 -13.33 2.27
C LEU A 46 17.55 -11.83 2.53
N PRO A 47 18.35 -10.96 1.90
CA PRO A 47 18.09 -9.53 1.92
C PRO A 47 16.65 -9.20 1.51
N PHE A 48 16.06 -8.20 2.16
CA PHE A 48 14.68 -7.82 1.87
C PHE A 48 14.58 -7.29 0.44
N ASN A 49 13.70 -7.90 -0.36
CA ASN A 49 13.48 -7.53 -1.74
C ASN A 49 12.09 -6.89 -1.89
N ARG A 50 12.05 -5.60 -1.57
CA ARG A 50 10.83 -4.77 -1.63
C ARG A 50 10.11 -4.88 -2.97
N ALA A 51 10.83 -4.72 -4.08
CA ALA A 51 10.24 -4.75 -5.42
C ALA A 51 9.67 -6.13 -5.78
N LYS A 52 10.36 -7.22 -5.39
CA LYS A 52 9.84 -8.58 -5.59
C LYS A 52 8.55 -8.81 -4.80
N MET A 53 8.49 -8.36 -3.55
CA MET A 53 7.27 -8.49 -2.74
C MET A 53 6.11 -7.68 -3.32
N MET A 54 6.37 -6.48 -3.85
CA MET A 54 5.37 -5.71 -4.59
C MET A 54 4.85 -6.46 -5.82
N ASN A 55 5.74 -7.06 -6.62
CA ASN A 55 5.35 -7.85 -7.79
C ASN A 55 4.53 -9.09 -7.42
N VAL A 56 4.91 -9.80 -6.35
CA VAL A 56 4.13 -10.95 -5.84
C VAL A 56 2.72 -10.50 -5.44
N GLY A 57 2.61 -9.42 -4.66
CA GLY A 57 1.31 -8.87 -4.27
C GLY A 57 0.46 -8.43 -5.47
N ALA A 58 1.09 -7.79 -6.47
CA ALA A 58 0.42 -7.37 -7.70
C ALA A 58 -0.16 -8.57 -8.46
N LEU A 59 0.63 -9.65 -8.63
CA LEU A 59 0.16 -10.87 -9.31
C LEU A 59 -1.03 -11.52 -8.59
N VAL A 60 -1.02 -11.56 -7.25
CA VAL A 60 -2.15 -12.07 -6.47
C VAL A 60 -3.37 -11.16 -6.62
N ALA A 61 -3.20 -9.85 -6.45
CA ALA A 61 -4.30 -8.88 -6.56
C ALA A 61 -4.96 -8.89 -7.94
N MET A 62 -4.17 -8.96 -9.02
CA MET A 62 -4.69 -9.04 -10.39
C MET A 62 -5.50 -10.33 -10.64
N LYS A 63 -5.07 -11.48 -10.08
CA LYS A 63 -5.86 -12.73 -10.13
C LYS A 63 -7.19 -12.62 -9.38
N MET A 64 -7.31 -11.67 -8.46
CA MET A 64 -8.54 -11.35 -7.73
C MET A 64 -9.33 -10.20 -8.36
N ASN A 65 -9.07 -9.87 -9.63
CA ASN A 65 -9.75 -8.83 -10.41
C ASN A 65 -9.60 -7.40 -9.86
N TYR A 66 -8.53 -7.10 -9.11
CA TYR A 66 -8.16 -5.73 -8.80
C TYR A 66 -7.47 -5.09 -10.00
N SER A 67 -8.08 -4.04 -10.57
CA SER A 67 -7.53 -3.28 -11.70
C SER A 67 -6.71 -2.05 -11.28
N CYS A 68 -6.81 -1.63 -10.01
CA CYS A 68 -6.01 -0.56 -9.45
C CYS A 68 -5.06 -1.09 -8.37
N LEU A 69 -3.76 -0.86 -8.56
CA LEU A 69 -2.70 -1.31 -7.67
C LEU A 69 -1.98 -0.09 -7.08
N ILE A 70 -1.91 -0.01 -5.76
CA ILE A 70 -1.12 1.00 -5.03
C ILE A 70 0.00 0.26 -4.32
N LEU A 71 1.24 0.59 -4.68
CA LEU A 71 2.44 0.05 -4.06
C LEU A 71 2.82 0.96 -2.90
N HIS A 72 2.85 0.43 -1.68
CA HIS A 72 2.89 1.25 -0.48
C HIS A 72 3.87 0.72 0.55
N ASP A 73 4.67 1.58 1.17
CA ASP A 73 5.53 1.19 2.29
C ASP A 73 4.77 1.17 3.62
N VAL A 74 5.14 0.28 4.54
CA VAL A 74 4.44 0.13 5.82
C VAL A 74 4.66 1.33 6.77
N ASP A 75 5.69 2.14 6.53
CA ASP A 75 6.08 3.27 7.38
C ASP A 75 5.71 4.65 6.83
N LEU A 76 4.99 4.71 5.71
CA LEU A 76 4.43 5.96 5.18
C LEU A 76 2.95 6.08 5.55
N LEU A 77 2.52 7.24 6.05
CA LEU A 77 1.12 7.53 6.36
C LEU A 77 0.69 8.83 5.66
N PRO A 78 -0.39 8.83 4.85
CA PRO A 78 -0.84 10.02 4.16
C PRO A 78 -1.54 10.99 5.11
N LEU A 79 -1.03 12.22 5.23
CA LEU A 79 -1.60 13.21 6.18
C LEU A 79 -2.79 14.00 5.63
N ASN A 80 -2.95 14.07 4.30
CA ASN A 80 -4.01 14.84 3.65
C ASN A 80 -5.02 13.90 2.96
N LEU A 81 -6.28 13.96 3.39
CA LEU A 81 -7.40 13.18 2.81
C LEU A 81 -7.64 13.47 1.33
N GLN A 82 -7.17 14.61 0.80
CA GLN A 82 -7.23 14.95 -0.62
C GLN A 82 -6.25 14.14 -1.47
N ASN A 83 -5.29 13.45 -0.85
CA ASN A 83 -4.46 12.46 -1.55
C ASN A 83 -5.28 11.20 -1.79
N ILE A 84 -6.13 11.19 -2.81
CA ILE A 84 -7.05 10.07 -3.11
C ILE A 84 -6.29 8.80 -3.48
N TYR A 85 -6.54 7.70 -2.75
CA TYR A 85 -5.95 6.38 -3.01
C TYR A 85 -6.75 5.62 -4.07
N ALA A 86 -6.67 6.13 -5.30
CA ALA A 86 -7.21 5.50 -6.49
C ALA A 86 -6.29 5.76 -7.69
N CYS A 87 -6.39 4.87 -8.68
CA CYS A 87 -5.62 4.97 -9.90
C CYS A 87 -6.21 6.03 -10.84
N SER A 88 -5.34 6.60 -11.65
CA SER A 88 -5.72 7.50 -12.74
C SER A 88 -5.26 6.92 -14.08
N ASN A 89 -5.44 7.66 -15.17
CA ASN A 89 -5.02 7.24 -16.51
C ASN A 89 -3.50 7.14 -16.68
N LYS A 90 -2.70 7.64 -15.72
CA LYS A 90 -1.24 7.60 -15.72
C LYS A 90 -0.72 7.10 -14.37
N PRO A 91 0.50 6.55 -14.30
CA PRO A 91 1.13 6.24 -13.02
C PRO A 91 1.17 7.48 -12.12
N ARG A 92 0.85 7.31 -10.84
CA ARG A 92 0.81 8.39 -9.85
C ARG A 92 1.79 8.12 -8.72
N HIS A 93 2.66 9.09 -8.47
CA HIS A 93 3.48 9.11 -7.26
C HIS A 93 2.69 9.75 -6.12
N MET A 94 2.39 8.99 -5.06
CA MET A 94 1.49 9.41 -3.98
C MET A 94 2.19 10.03 -2.77
N SER A 95 3.47 9.74 -2.56
CA SER A 95 4.30 10.24 -1.45
C SER A 95 5.29 11.29 -1.93
N SER A 96 4.79 12.37 -2.55
CA SER A 96 5.62 13.41 -3.17
C SER A 96 6.28 14.37 -2.18
N SER A 97 5.79 14.42 -0.94
CA SER A 97 6.32 15.24 0.14
C SER A 97 6.28 14.42 1.43
N ILE A 98 7.45 14.10 1.97
CA ILE A 98 7.60 13.36 3.22
C ILE A 98 8.44 14.18 4.21
N ASP A 99 8.23 13.95 5.49
CA ASP A 99 8.86 14.69 6.59
C ASP A 99 10.34 14.32 6.81
N THR A 100 10.75 13.09 6.47
CA THR A 100 12.12 12.58 6.65
C THR A 100 13.13 13.06 5.61
N PHE A 101 12.72 13.79 4.56
CA PHE A 101 13.63 14.40 3.58
C PHE A 101 13.81 15.92 3.78
N ARG A 102 13.59 16.42 4.99
CA ARG A 102 13.93 17.81 5.34
C ARG A 102 15.41 17.97 5.67
#